data_AF-A0A2T4WQ24-F1
#
_entry.id   AF-A0A2T4WQ24-F1
#
_cell.length_a   1.000
_cell.length_b   1.000
_cell.length_c   1.000
_cell.angle_alpha   90.00
_cell.angle_beta   90.00
_cell.angle_gamma   90.00
#
_symmetry.space_group_name_H-M   'P 1'
#
loop_
_entity.id
_entity.type
_entity.pdbx_description
1 polymer ?
#
loop_
_entity_poly.entity_id
_entity_poly.type
_entity_poly.pdbx_seq_one_letter_code
_entity_poly.pdbx_strand_id
1 'polypeptide(L)'
;MPFPLATAPLFNFDITADNSLVLDLSAQNIALESVHSSATLADYIEQLLEEKGKSYAIGGYAEKRVVYQRFSHFNASAESERNIHLGLDIWAPALTAIYAPANAVLHSFAYNDNAGDYGATIILTHQEAGQNYHTLHGHLSLKSIENLSIGQTFSAGEHFAELGAEAENGGWPPHLHFQLIKDLGAYKGDYPGVVKESEKDFYLRNCPDPNVYLGIAEI
;
A
#
# COMPACT_ATOMS: atom_id res chain seq x y z
N MET A 1 -17.71 14.44 10.02
CA MET A 1 -16.47 14.64 10.79
C MET A 1 -15.30 14.30 9.87
N PRO A 2 -14.15 14.98 9.98
CA PRO A 2 -12.96 14.60 9.23
C PRO A 2 -12.58 13.15 9.57
N PHE A 3 -11.92 12.46 8.63
CA PHE A 3 -11.33 11.15 8.90
C PHE A 3 -10.22 11.31 9.96
N PRO A 4 -10.01 10.34 10.87
CA PRO A 4 -8.96 10.44 11.90
C PRO A 4 -7.57 10.65 11.31
N LEU A 5 -6.64 11.08 12.16
CA LEU A 5 -5.21 11.06 11.86
C LEU A 5 -4.57 9.83 12.50
N ALA A 6 -3.45 9.37 11.94
CA ALA A 6 -2.56 8.46 12.62
C ALA A 6 -2.05 9.09 13.93
N THR A 7 -1.88 8.27 14.94
CA THR A 7 -1.32 8.66 16.25
C THR A 7 0.12 8.21 16.45
N ALA A 8 0.65 7.43 15.50
CA ALA A 8 2.02 6.94 15.45
C ALA A 8 2.48 6.78 13.99
N PRO A 9 3.80 6.86 13.72
CA PRO A 9 4.34 6.67 12.38
C PRO A 9 4.23 5.21 11.92
N LEU A 10 4.18 5.00 10.59
CA LEU A 10 4.21 3.64 9.99
C LEU A 10 5.60 3.02 9.97
N PHE A 11 6.64 3.84 10.00
CA PHE A 11 8.04 3.44 9.87
C PHE A 11 8.88 3.97 11.03
N ASN A 12 10.10 3.47 11.15
CA ASN A 12 11.11 4.02 12.08
C ASN A 12 11.84 5.26 11.54
N PHE A 13 11.40 5.78 10.40
CA PHE A 13 11.86 7.03 9.79
C PHE A 13 10.66 7.92 9.45
N ASP A 14 10.90 9.22 9.43
CA ASP A 14 9.90 10.20 9.00
C ASP A 14 9.86 10.27 7.47
N ILE A 15 8.67 10.40 6.90
CA ILE A 15 8.49 10.66 5.47
C ILE A 15 8.48 12.18 5.29
N THR A 16 9.46 12.71 4.58
CA THR A 16 9.65 14.16 4.41
C THR A 16 10.00 14.49 2.97
N ALA A 17 9.79 15.74 2.56
CA ALA A 17 10.22 16.21 1.24
C ALA A 17 11.74 16.12 1.05
N ASP A 18 12.53 16.08 2.15
CA ASP A 18 14.00 15.99 2.08
C ASP A 18 14.48 14.57 1.74
N ASN A 19 13.83 13.53 2.26
CA ASN A 19 14.26 12.13 2.09
C ASN A 19 13.39 11.29 1.15
N SER A 20 12.19 11.76 0.79
CA SER A 20 11.24 11.04 -0.05
C SER A 20 11.02 11.70 -1.41
N LEU A 21 10.81 10.87 -2.44
CA LEU A 21 10.39 11.29 -3.78
C LEU A 21 8.92 10.90 -4.00
N VAL A 22 8.08 11.84 -4.43
CA VAL A 22 6.75 11.50 -4.95
C VAL A 22 6.89 10.87 -6.34
N LEU A 23 6.56 9.58 -6.45
CA LEU A 23 6.61 8.84 -7.71
C LEU A 23 5.32 9.05 -8.53
N ASP A 24 5.51 9.23 -9.83
CA ASP A 24 4.46 9.20 -10.84
C ASP A 24 4.53 7.87 -11.59
N LEU A 25 3.60 6.95 -11.30
CA LEU A 25 3.41 5.69 -12.01
C LEU A 25 2.22 5.75 -12.99
N SER A 26 1.72 6.95 -13.26
CA SER A 26 0.56 7.18 -14.09
C SER A 26 0.82 6.93 -15.57
N ALA A 27 -0.27 6.75 -16.33
CA ALA A 27 -0.20 6.62 -17.78
C ALA A 27 0.35 7.85 -18.53
N GLN A 28 0.59 8.98 -17.85
CA GLN A 28 1.16 10.18 -18.45
C GLN A 28 2.70 10.16 -18.43
N ASN A 29 3.30 9.31 -17.60
CA ASN A 29 4.74 9.23 -17.47
C ASN A 29 5.36 8.33 -18.55
N ILE A 30 5.90 8.96 -19.60
CA ILE A 30 6.55 8.26 -20.72
C ILE A 30 7.79 7.45 -20.31
N ALA A 31 8.42 7.74 -19.17
CA ALA A 31 9.56 6.96 -18.70
C ALA A 31 9.17 5.52 -18.33
N LEU A 32 7.88 5.26 -18.08
CA LEU A 32 7.36 3.93 -17.81
C LEU A 32 7.25 3.05 -19.07
N GLU A 33 7.44 3.61 -20.27
CA GLU A 33 7.45 2.83 -21.51
C GLU A 33 8.56 1.78 -21.53
N SER A 34 9.66 1.98 -20.81
CA SER A 34 10.74 0.98 -20.65
C SER A 34 10.52 -0.01 -19.49
N VAL A 35 9.45 0.15 -18.72
CA VAL A 35 9.19 -0.65 -17.51
C VAL A 35 8.27 -1.82 -17.86
N HIS A 36 8.87 -3.00 -18.06
CA HIS A 36 8.16 -4.21 -18.53
C HIS A 36 8.17 -5.38 -17.53
N SER A 37 8.88 -5.23 -16.43
CA SER A 37 9.04 -6.25 -15.39
C SER A 37 9.24 -5.63 -14.02
N SER A 38 9.19 -6.46 -12.98
CA SER A 38 9.48 -6.04 -11.61
C SER A 38 10.91 -5.54 -11.46
N ALA A 39 11.88 -6.22 -12.09
CA ALA A 39 13.27 -5.78 -12.14
C ALA A 39 13.43 -4.40 -12.79
N THR A 40 12.85 -4.18 -13.98
CA THR A 40 12.94 -2.85 -14.64
C THR A 40 12.19 -1.75 -13.89
N LEU A 41 11.16 -2.09 -13.10
CA LEU A 41 10.52 -1.14 -12.19
C LEU A 41 11.43 -0.82 -11.00
N ALA A 42 12.12 -1.82 -10.42
CA ALA A 42 13.09 -1.61 -9.35
C ALA A 42 14.23 -0.70 -9.83
N ASP A 43 14.84 -1.02 -10.98
CA ASP A 43 15.93 -0.23 -11.58
C ASP A 43 15.50 1.22 -11.82
N TYR A 44 14.28 1.42 -12.36
CA TYR A 44 13.72 2.76 -12.60
C TYR A 44 13.56 3.57 -11.31
N ILE A 45 13.04 2.95 -10.24
CA ILE A 45 12.84 3.62 -8.95
C ILE A 45 14.20 3.92 -8.31
N GLU A 46 15.12 2.96 -8.29
CA GLU A 46 16.46 3.13 -7.72
C GLU A 46 17.22 4.27 -8.41
N GLN A 47 17.23 4.27 -9.74
CA GLN A 47 17.88 5.33 -10.52
C GLN A 47 17.28 6.71 -10.20
N LEU A 48 15.96 6.83 -10.12
CA LEU A 48 15.31 8.09 -9.78
C LEU A 48 15.65 8.57 -8.36
N LEU A 49 15.70 7.65 -7.39
CA LEU A 49 16.08 7.97 -6.02
C LEU A 49 17.53 8.46 -5.95
N GLU A 50 18.46 7.79 -6.65
CA GLU A 50 19.86 8.20 -6.74
C GLU A 50 20.01 9.58 -7.39
N GLU A 51 19.37 9.81 -8.55
CA GLU A 51 19.42 11.08 -9.28
C GLU A 51 18.88 12.25 -8.47
N LYS A 52 17.90 12.00 -7.59
CA LYS A 52 17.26 13.02 -6.74
C LYS A 52 17.85 13.09 -5.33
N GLY A 53 18.80 12.22 -4.99
CA GLY A 53 19.38 12.12 -3.65
C GLY A 53 18.34 11.79 -2.57
N LYS A 54 17.38 10.92 -2.89
CA LYS A 54 16.30 10.48 -1.99
C LYS A 54 16.55 9.05 -1.51
N SER A 55 16.02 8.72 -0.35
CA SER A 55 16.13 7.38 0.25
C SER A 55 14.87 6.55 0.08
N TYR A 56 13.72 7.23 -0.06
CA TYR A 56 12.41 6.59 -0.13
C TYR A 56 11.61 7.17 -1.28
N ALA A 57 10.64 6.40 -1.72
CA ALA A 57 9.66 6.83 -2.72
C ALA A 57 8.26 6.67 -2.15
N ILE A 58 7.33 7.50 -2.60
CA ILE A 58 5.95 7.49 -2.11
C ILE A 58 4.99 7.89 -3.22
N GLY A 59 3.77 7.36 -3.22
CA GLY A 59 2.68 7.97 -3.99
C GLY A 59 1.62 7.00 -4.46
N GLY A 60 0.81 7.50 -5.39
CA GLY A 60 -0.13 6.70 -6.16
C GLY A 60 -1.55 6.59 -5.62
N TYR A 61 -1.95 7.35 -4.60
CA TYR A 61 -3.37 7.39 -4.21
C TYR A 61 -4.24 7.97 -5.34
N ALA A 62 -5.31 7.26 -5.69
CA ALA A 62 -6.21 7.57 -6.81
C ALA A 62 -5.53 7.68 -8.18
N GLU A 63 -4.32 7.16 -8.32
CA GLU A 63 -3.53 7.22 -9.54
C GLU A 63 -3.96 6.16 -10.55
N LYS A 64 -4.00 6.55 -11.83
CA LYS A 64 -4.26 5.63 -12.94
C LYS A 64 -2.95 5.06 -13.47
N ARG A 65 -2.59 3.87 -13.00
CA ARG A 65 -1.27 3.27 -13.26
C ARG A 65 -1.26 2.31 -14.44
N VAL A 66 -0.16 2.34 -15.19
CA VAL A 66 0.08 1.43 -16.32
C VAL A 66 0.78 0.14 -15.90
N VAL A 67 1.48 0.15 -14.77
CA VAL A 67 2.32 -0.99 -14.32
C VAL A 67 1.53 -2.29 -14.08
N TYR A 68 0.22 -2.20 -13.86
CA TYR A 68 -0.67 -3.36 -13.67
C TYR A 68 -0.99 -4.12 -14.97
N GLN A 69 -0.86 -3.47 -16.14
CA GLN A 69 -1.14 -4.08 -17.45
C GLN A 69 -0.23 -5.26 -17.79
N ARG A 70 0.79 -5.53 -16.96
CA ARG A 70 1.69 -6.67 -17.12
C ARG A 70 1.11 -7.97 -16.56
N PHE A 71 0.06 -7.90 -15.74
CA PHE A 71 -0.57 -9.08 -15.15
C PHE A 71 -1.98 -9.30 -15.69
N SER A 72 -2.21 -10.48 -16.28
CA SER A 72 -3.44 -10.84 -17.00
C SER A 72 -4.73 -10.70 -16.18
N HIS A 73 -4.67 -10.86 -14.87
CA HIS A 73 -5.82 -10.73 -13.97
C HIS A 73 -6.26 -9.27 -13.75
N PHE A 74 -5.43 -8.28 -14.13
CA PHE A 74 -5.80 -6.87 -14.11
C PHE A 74 -6.30 -6.35 -15.45
N ASN A 75 -6.07 -7.04 -16.57
CA ASN A 75 -6.33 -6.52 -17.92
C ASN A 75 -6.85 -7.57 -18.91
N ALA A 76 -7.64 -8.53 -18.44
CA ALA A 76 -8.23 -9.57 -19.27
C ALA A 76 -9.09 -9.02 -20.44
N SER A 77 -9.63 -7.81 -20.30
CA SER A 77 -10.31 -7.03 -21.34
C SER A 77 -10.30 -5.54 -20.99
N ALA A 78 -10.55 -4.66 -21.97
CA ALA A 78 -10.69 -3.22 -21.73
C ALA A 78 -11.80 -2.88 -20.70
N GLU A 79 -12.87 -3.68 -20.64
CA GLU A 79 -13.97 -3.52 -19.68
C GLU A 79 -13.68 -4.11 -18.29
N SER A 80 -12.62 -4.91 -18.17
CA SER A 80 -12.16 -5.50 -16.91
C SER A 80 -10.85 -4.90 -16.40
N GLU A 81 -10.29 -3.92 -17.13
CA GLU A 81 -9.06 -3.26 -16.76
C GLU A 81 -9.19 -2.57 -15.41
N ARG A 82 -8.37 -3.00 -14.45
CA ARG A 82 -8.23 -2.39 -13.13
C ARG A 82 -6.90 -1.65 -13.10
N ASN A 83 -6.95 -0.33 -13.00
CA ASN A 83 -5.77 0.52 -13.02
C ASN A 83 -5.84 1.72 -12.06
N ILE A 84 -6.95 1.89 -11.35
CA ILE A 84 -7.09 2.96 -10.35
C ILE A 84 -6.62 2.42 -9.01
N HIS A 85 -5.50 2.96 -8.54
CA HIS A 85 -4.90 2.57 -7.27
C HIS A 85 -5.62 3.25 -6.08
N LEU A 86 -6.01 2.45 -5.08
CA LEU A 86 -6.80 2.89 -3.92
C LEU A 86 -5.97 3.10 -2.66
N GLY A 87 -4.71 2.64 -2.66
CA GLY A 87 -3.78 2.81 -1.56
C GLY A 87 -2.76 3.92 -1.80
N LEU A 88 -1.83 4.00 -0.88
CA LEU A 88 -0.60 4.76 -0.97
C LEU A 88 0.55 3.76 -0.91
N ASP A 89 1.45 3.84 -1.88
CA ASP A 89 2.65 3.00 -1.85
C ASP A 89 3.82 3.77 -1.29
N ILE A 90 4.63 3.07 -0.47
CA ILE A 90 5.79 3.64 0.19
C ILE A 90 6.96 2.66 -0.01
N TRP A 91 7.88 3.02 -0.90
CA TRP A 91 9.03 2.20 -1.27
C TRP A 91 10.18 2.41 -0.29
N ALA A 92 10.61 1.31 0.31
CA ALA A 92 11.72 1.22 1.24
C ALA A 92 12.35 -0.19 1.14
N PRO A 93 13.59 -0.40 1.62
CA PRO A 93 14.24 -1.71 1.54
C PRO A 93 13.39 -2.83 2.15
N ALA A 94 13.53 -4.06 1.63
CA ALA A 94 12.94 -5.24 2.26
C ALA A 94 13.38 -5.34 3.73
N LEU A 95 12.53 -5.95 4.56
CA LEU A 95 12.69 -6.06 6.01
C LEU A 95 12.60 -4.73 6.78
N THR A 96 12.23 -3.63 6.12
CA THR A 96 11.90 -2.38 6.82
C THR A 96 10.71 -2.63 7.75
N ALA A 97 10.87 -2.26 9.03
CA ALA A 97 9.88 -2.44 10.08
C ALA A 97 8.64 -1.55 9.88
N ILE A 98 7.46 -2.13 10.12
CA ILE A 98 6.14 -1.51 10.02
C ILE A 98 5.48 -1.47 11.40
N TYR A 99 4.93 -0.30 11.73
CA TYR A 99 4.36 0.01 13.02
C TYR A 99 2.88 0.35 12.91
N ALA A 100 2.09 -0.02 13.93
CA ALA A 100 0.66 0.24 13.93
C ALA A 100 0.40 1.76 14.04
N PRO A 101 -0.33 2.38 13.10
CA PRO A 101 -0.50 3.84 13.05
C PRO A 101 -1.42 4.37 14.16
N ALA A 102 -2.22 3.49 14.75
CA ALA A 102 -3.07 3.76 15.91
C ALA A 102 -3.31 2.45 16.66
N ASN A 103 -3.88 2.55 17.87
CA ASN A 103 -4.35 1.36 18.58
C ASN A 103 -5.27 0.55 17.67
N ALA A 104 -5.07 -0.76 17.65
CA ALA A 104 -5.70 -1.61 16.67
C ALA A 104 -6.01 -3.00 17.19
N VAL A 105 -6.92 -3.67 16.49
CA VAL A 105 -7.20 -5.09 16.63
C VAL A 105 -6.97 -5.75 15.28
N LEU A 106 -6.23 -6.86 15.26
CA LEU A 106 -6.05 -7.67 14.08
C LEU A 106 -7.40 -8.21 13.60
N HIS A 107 -7.84 -7.75 12.44
CA HIS A 107 -9.09 -8.20 11.83
C HIS A 107 -8.89 -9.51 11.08
N SER A 108 -7.92 -9.53 10.16
CA SER A 108 -7.59 -10.69 9.35
C SER A 108 -6.24 -10.51 8.67
N PHE A 109 -5.70 -11.61 8.15
CA PHE A 109 -4.49 -11.63 7.35
C PHE A 109 -4.59 -12.78 6.34
N ALA A 110 -3.85 -12.70 5.24
CA ALA A 110 -3.72 -13.77 4.26
C ALA A 110 -2.39 -13.67 3.51
N TYR A 111 -2.06 -14.73 2.77
CA TYR A 111 -1.01 -14.73 1.77
C TYR A 111 -1.62 -14.76 0.37
N ASN A 112 -1.62 -13.62 -0.32
CA ASN A 112 -2.18 -13.45 -1.67
C ASN A 112 -1.08 -13.72 -2.71
N ASP A 113 -0.75 -15.00 -2.91
CA ASP A 113 0.42 -15.49 -3.67
C ASP A 113 0.28 -15.45 -5.21
N ASN A 114 -0.60 -14.60 -5.73
CA ASN A 114 -0.67 -14.41 -7.18
C ASN A 114 0.41 -13.39 -7.60
N ALA A 115 1.02 -13.59 -8.76
CA ALA A 115 1.93 -12.61 -9.33
C ALA A 115 1.19 -11.27 -9.55
N GLY A 116 1.74 -10.18 -9.03
CA GLY A 116 1.15 -8.84 -9.09
C GLY A 116 0.16 -8.51 -7.96
N ASP A 117 -0.16 -9.47 -7.10
CA ASP A 117 -1.07 -9.32 -5.96
C ASP A 117 -0.28 -8.87 -4.71
N TYR A 118 -0.93 -8.80 -3.55
CA TYR A 118 -0.34 -8.21 -2.35
C TYR A 118 0.75 -9.04 -1.65
N GLY A 119 0.89 -10.34 -1.93
CA GLY A 119 1.67 -11.21 -1.05
C GLY A 119 1.10 -11.24 0.37
N ALA A 120 1.96 -11.23 1.41
CA ALA A 120 1.46 -11.24 2.78
C ALA A 120 0.74 -9.92 3.12
N THR A 121 -0.49 -10.05 3.62
CA THR A 121 -1.41 -8.92 3.84
C THR A 121 -1.97 -8.97 5.25
N ILE A 122 -1.97 -7.83 5.93
CA ILE A 122 -2.53 -7.68 7.28
C ILE A 122 -3.56 -6.55 7.27
N ILE A 123 -4.76 -6.84 7.81
CA ILE A 123 -5.82 -5.85 8.02
C ILE A 123 -5.99 -5.61 9.51
N LEU A 124 -5.82 -4.36 9.91
CA LEU A 124 -6.07 -3.89 11.27
C LEU A 124 -7.39 -3.11 11.31
N THR A 125 -8.16 -3.30 12.38
CA THR A 125 -9.34 -2.49 12.71
C THR A 125 -8.97 -1.49 13.80
N HIS A 126 -9.39 -0.25 13.60
CA HIS A 126 -9.23 0.84 14.54
C HIS A 126 -10.60 1.39 14.94
N GLN A 127 -10.66 2.06 16.08
CA GLN A 127 -11.88 2.70 16.55
C GLN A 127 -11.60 4.14 16.95
N GLU A 128 -12.33 5.09 16.37
CA GLU A 128 -12.28 6.50 16.71
C GLU A 128 -13.70 7.04 16.86
N ALA A 129 -13.99 7.78 17.94
CA ALA A 129 -15.30 8.38 18.20
C ALA A 129 -16.50 7.42 18.00
N GLY A 130 -16.33 6.14 18.36
CA GLY A 130 -17.36 5.11 18.24
C GLY A 130 -17.58 4.54 16.83
N GLN A 131 -16.76 4.91 15.86
CA GLN A 131 -16.78 4.38 14.50
C GLN A 131 -15.53 3.56 14.22
N ASN A 132 -15.71 2.44 13.51
CA ASN A 132 -14.59 1.62 13.06
C ASN A 132 -14.09 2.12 11.71
N TYR A 133 -12.80 1.95 11.48
CA TYR A 133 -12.17 1.99 10.17
C TYR A 133 -11.05 0.96 10.13
N HIS A 134 -10.52 0.69 8.95
CA HIS A 134 -9.52 -0.35 8.76
C HIS A 134 -8.33 0.20 7.96
N THR A 135 -7.17 -0.40 8.22
CA THR A 135 -5.94 -0.22 7.43
C THR A 135 -5.53 -1.57 6.86
N LEU A 136 -5.35 -1.64 5.55
CA LEU A 136 -4.73 -2.77 4.87
C LEU A 136 -3.25 -2.46 4.64
N HIS A 137 -2.41 -3.44 4.98
CA HIS A 137 -0.97 -3.41 4.80
C HIS A 137 -0.59 -4.59 3.89
N GLY A 138 -0.30 -4.32 2.63
CA GLY A 138 0.15 -5.31 1.65
C GLY A 138 1.67 -5.35 1.52
N HIS A 139 2.16 -6.30 0.73
CA HIS A 139 3.58 -6.50 0.39
C HIS A 139 4.49 -6.73 1.61
N LEU A 140 3.93 -7.33 2.66
CA LEU A 140 4.67 -7.68 3.87
C LEU A 140 5.45 -8.99 3.69
N SER A 141 6.38 -9.26 4.59
CA SER A 141 7.09 -10.54 4.65
C SER A 141 6.19 -11.67 5.14
N LEU A 142 6.41 -12.89 4.64
CA LEU A 142 5.66 -14.07 5.11
C LEU A 142 5.83 -14.29 6.61
N LYS A 143 7.02 -14.00 7.12
CA LYS A 143 7.33 -14.07 8.56
C LYS A 143 6.38 -13.22 9.42
N SER A 144 5.88 -12.09 8.88
CA SER A 144 4.98 -11.18 9.60
C SER A 144 3.61 -11.79 9.87
N ILE A 145 3.20 -12.83 9.13
CA ILE A 145 1.89 -13.48 9.31
C ILE A 145 1.96 -14.86 10.00
N GLU A 146 3.16 -15.35 10.34
CA GLU A 146 3.34 -16.70 10.90
C GLU A 146 2.76 -16.86 12.32
N ASN A 147 2.84 -15.81 13.14
CA ASN A 147 2.53 -15.87 14.57
C ASN A 147 1.34 -14.96 14.97
N LEU A 148 0.46 -14.67 14.01
CA LEU A 148 -0.69 -13.81 14.23
C LEU A 148 -1.93 -14.59 14.69
N SER A 149 -2.71 -13.96 15.58
CA SER A 149 -4.01 -14.48 16.02
C SER A 149 -5.09 -13.43 15.81
N ILE A 150 -6.14 -13.77 15.05
CA ILE A 150 -7.28 -12.86 14.84
C ILE A 150 -7.82 -12.38 16.20
N GLY A 151 -8.01 -11.07 16.34
CA GLY A 151 -8.40 -10.43 17.61
C GLY A 151 -7.23 -10.00 18.49
N GLN A 152 -5.98 -10.30 18.13
CA GLN A 152 -4.80 -9.74 18.79
C GLN A 152 -4.82 -8.22 18.72
N THR A 153 -4.41 -7.54 19.79
CA THR A 153 -4.36 -6.09 19.86
C THR A 153 -2.95 -5.56 19.63
N PHE A 154 -2.83 -4.40 18.99
CA PHE A 154 -1.59 -3.66 18.84
C PHE A 154 -1.76 -2.25 19.39
N SER A 155 -0.77 -1.76 20.12
CA SER A 155 -0.71 -0.36 20.55
C SER A 155 -0.25 0.53 19.41
N ALA A 156 -0.63 1.82 19.40
CA ALA A 156 -0.06 2.79 18.48
C ALA A 156 1.48 2.81 18.60
N GLY A 157 2.18 2.71 17.47
CA GLY A 157 3.64 2.64 17.42
C GLY A 157 4.23 1.27 17.79
N GLU A 158 3.40 0.24 17.93
CA GLU A 158 3.87 -1.14 18.11
C GLU A 158 4.32 -1.71 16.76
N HIS A 159 5.52 -2.28 16.73
CA HIS A 159 6.02 -3.03 15.57
C HIS A 159 5.22 -4.31 15.40
N PHE A 160 4.67 -4.56 14.21
CA PHE A 160 3.86 -5.76 13.96
C PHE A 160 4.20 -6.50 12.68
N ALA A 161 4.95 -5.89 11.75
CA ALA A 161 5.29 -6.50 10.47
C ALA A 161 6.56 -5.87 9.88
N GLU A 162 7.09 -6.49 8.83
CA GLU A 162 8.22 -6.00 8.05
C GLU A 162 7.89 -6.12 6.55
N LEU A 163 8.47 -5.25 5.72
CA LEU A 163 8.34 -5.35 4.26
C LEU A 163 8.87 -6.68 3.71
N GLY A 164 8.14 -7.25 2.76
CA GLY A 164 8.52 -8.49 2.09
C GLY A 164 9.51 -8.25 0.96
N ALA A 165 10.34 -9.26 0.69
CA ALA A 165 11.17 -9.28 -0.51
C ALA A 165 10.33 -9.61 -1.77
N GLU A 166 10.87 -9.33 -2.96
CA GLU A 166 10.19 -9.60 -4.25
C GLU A 166 9.68 -11.05 -4.37
N ALA A 167 10.43 -12.01 -3.82
CA ALA A 167 10.10 -13.43 -3.86
C ALA A 167 8.83 -13.83 -3.09
N GLU A 168 8.31 -12.95 -2.21
CA GLU A 168 7.19 -13.25 -1.30
C GLU A 168 6.11 -12.15 -1.27
N ASN A 169 6.32 -11.02 -1.96
CA ASN A 169 5.40 -9.88 -1.91
C ASN A 169 4.52 -9.75 -3.18
N GLY A 170 4.40 -10.83 -3.96
CA GLY A 170 3.71 -10.82 -5.26
C GLY A 170 4.62 -10.43 -6.44
N GLY A 171 5.93 -10.37 -6.25
CA GLY A 171 6.88 -10.03 -7.31
C GLY A 171 6.99 -8.54 -7.54
N TRP A 172 6.92 -7.70 -6.51
CA TRP A 172 7.10 -6.26 -6.61
C TRP A 172 8.44 -5.82 -6.00
N PRO A 173 9.04 -4.71 -6.47
CA PRO A 173 10.09 -4.04 -5.70
C PRO A 173 9.58 -3.78 -4.27
N PRO A 174 10.38 -4.00 -3.20
CA PRO A 174 9.90 -3.86 -1.83
C PRO A 174 9.25 -2.50 -1.55
N HIS A 175 8.02 -2.53 -1.05
CA HIS A 175 7.25 -1.35 -0.66
C HIS A 175 6.10 -1.76 0.27
N LEU A 176 5.51 -0.81 0.97
CA LEU A 176 4.23 -0.98 1.66
C LEU A 176 3.11 -0.51 0.73
N HIS A 177 2.10 -1.35 0.49
CA HIS A 177 0.77 -0.86 0.07
C HIS A 177 -0.04 -0.54 1.33
N PHE A 178 -0.32 0.73 1.57
CA PHE A 178 -1.08 1.19 2.72
C PHE A 178 -2.43 1.77 2.28
N GLN A 179 -3.52 1.18 2.75
CA GLN A 179 -4.86 1.61 2.33
C GLN A 179 -5.81 1.75 3.50
N LEU A 180 -6.53 2.87 3.52
CA LEU A 180 -7.62 3.11 4.46
C LEU A 180 -8.93 2.59 3.90
N ILE A 181 -9.78 2.03 4.76
CA ILE A 181 -11.07 1.46 4.39
C ILE A 181 -12.08 1.81 5.48
N LYS A 182 -13.15 2.54 5.14
CA LYS A 182 -14.23 2.89 6.09
C LYS A 182 -15.11 1.68 6.41
N ASP A 183 -15.56 0.98 5.39
CA ASP A 183 -16.38 -0.21 5.50
C ASP A 183 -15.72 -1.38 4.76
N LEU A 184 -15.24 -2.36 5.52
CA LEU A 184 -14.62 -3.56 4.98
C LEU A 184 -15.66 -4.59 4.51
N GLY A 185 -16.92 -4.46 4.89
CA GLY A 185 -17.97 -5.41 4.56
C GLY A 185 -17.62 -6.84 5.04
N ALA A 186 -17.71 -7.81 4.12
CA ALA A 186 -17.44 -9.22 4.42
C ALA A 186 -16.00 -9.67 4.09
N TYR A 187 -15.14 -8.76 3.61
CA TYR A 187 -13.78 -9.08 3.17
C TYR A 187 -12.89 -9.53 4.33
N LYS A 188 -11.98 -10.47 4.06
CA LYS A 188 -11.00 -11.00 5.03
C LYS A 188 -9.68 -11.31 4.33
N GLY A 189 -8.56 -10.82 4.87
CA GLY A 189 -7.21 -11.07 4.37
C GLY A 189 -6.88 -10.39 3.04
N ASP A 190 -7.86 -9.72 2.43
CA ASP A 190 -7.75 -9.06 1.14
C ASP A 190 -8.84 -7.98 1.05
N TYR A 191 -8.61 -6.97 0.22
CA TYR A 191 -9.59 -5.96 -0.18
C TYR A 191 -9.11 -5.32 -1.50
N PRO A 192 -10.00 -4.92 -2.43
CA PRO A 192 -9.59 -4.31 -3.69
C PRO A 192 -8.62 -3.13 -3.48
N GLY A 193 -7.38 -3.27 -3.98
CA GLY A 193 -6.37 -2.20 -4.01
C GLY A 193 -6.27 -1.48 -5.34
N VAL A 194 -6.73 -2.16 -6.39
CA VAL A 194 -6.80 -1.61 -7.73
C VAL A 194 -8.19 -1.91 -8.29
N VAL A 195 -8.85 -0.89 -8.81
CA VAL A 195 -10.22 -1.00 -9.34
C VAL A 195 -10.33 -0.43 -10.74
N LYS A 196 -11.46 -0.71 -11.38
CA LYS A 196 -11.79 -0.16 -12.69
C LYS A 196 -12.12 1.32 -12.57
N GLU A 197 -11.87 2.07 -13.65
CA GLU A 197 -12.27 3.47 -13.73
C GLU A 197 -13.77 3.67 -13.43
N SER A 198 -14.63 2.77 -13.90
CA SER A 198 -16.08 2.84 -13.66
C SER A 198 -16.51 2.65 -12.20
N GLU A 199 -15.64 2.07 -11.36
CA GLU A 199 -15.91 1.80 -9.94
C GLU A 199 -15.20 2.79 -9.00
N LYS A 200 -14.32 3.63 -9.55
CA LYS A 200 -13.47 4.59 -8.83
C LYS A 200 -14.22 5.42 -7.79
N ASP A 201 -15.30 6.09 -8.18
CA ASP A 201 -16.04 6.99 -7.28
C ASP A 201 -16.71 6.25 -6.11
N PHE A 202 -17.05 4.97 -6.30
CA PHE A 202 -17.55 4.15 -5.21
C PHE A 202 -16.42 3.84 -4.21
N TYR A 203 -15.30 3.31 -4.71
CA TYR A 203 -14.21 2.87 -3.85
C TYR A 203 -13.44 4.03 -3.21
N LEU A 204 -13.21 5.15 -3.88
CA LEU A 204 -12.52 6.32 -3.28
C LEU A 204 -13.35 6.98 -2.16
N ARG A 205 -14.69 6.87 -2.20
CA ARG A 205 -15.52 7.30 -1.06
C ARG A 205 -15.30 6.40 0.16
N ASN A 206 -15.05 5.10 -0.06
CA ASN A 206 -14.79 4.13 0.99
C ASN A 206 -13.31 4.11 1.44
N CYS A 207 -12.39 4.44 0.55
CA CYS A 207 -10.94 4.42 0.75
C CYS A 207 -10.39 5.86 0.69
N PRO A 208 -10.42 6.61 1.80
CA PRO A 208 -9.95 7.99 1.84
C PRO A 208 -8.43 8.07 1.67
N ASP A 209 -7.94 9.26 1.32
CA ASP A 209 -6.52 9.54 1.04
C ASP A 209 -5.62 9.25 2.26
N PRO A 210 -4.70 8.27 2.17
CA PRO A 210 -3.78 7.98 3.25
C PRO A 210 -2.79 9.10 3.55
N ASN A 211 -2.49 10.00 2.60
CA ASN A 211 -1.59 11.13 2.85
C ASN A 211 -2.15 12.06 3.93
N VAL A 212 -3.47 12.28 3.94
CA VAL A 212 -4.14 13.08 4.96
C VAL A 212 -4.07 12.39 6.32
N TYR A 213 -4.35 11.09 6.36
CA TYR A 213 -4.30 10.30 7.59
C TYR A 213 -2.89 10.29 8.22
N LEU A 214 -1.86 10.17 7.39
CA LEU A 214 -0.46 10.14 7.81
C LEU A 214 0.13 11.53 8.08
N GLY A 215 -0.59 12.61 7.77
CA GLY A 215 -0.10 13.98 7.96
C GLY A 215 1.00 14.39 6.97
N ILE A 216 1.00 13.80 5.77
CA ILE A 216 2.02 14.00 4.73
C ILE A 216 1.40 14.52 3.42
N ALA A 217 0.32 15.30 3.48
CA ALA A 217 -0.28 15.86 2.27
C ALA A 217 0.57 16.98 1.61
N GLU A 218 1.63 17.44 2.26
CA GLU A 218 2.44 18.60 1.86
C GLU A 218 3.89 18.25 1.44
N ILE A 219 4.23 16.96 1.31
CA ILE A 219 5.56 16.52 0.82
C ILE A 219 5.66 16.57 -0.71
#